data_AF-A0A8S8Z763-F1
#
_entry.id   AF-A0A8S8Z763-F1
#
_cell.length_a   1.000
_cell.length_b   1.000
_cell.length_c   1.000
_cell.angle_alpha   90.00
_cell.angle_beta   90.00
_cell.angle_gamma   90.00
#
_symmetry.space_group_name_H-M   'P 1'
#
loop_
_entity.id
_entity.type
_entity.pdbx_description
1 polymer ?
#
loop_
_entity_poly.entity_id
_entity_poly.type
_entity_poly.pdbx_seq_one_letter_code
_entity_poly.pdbx_strand_id
1 'polypeptide(L)'
;MVSVEQVVLAVFVVSFVLILSEYLHRTIAAWFGVVCMLFLGLSTGVFELCETVALGPDGEYTSSIFHHLGFDSTATYGEICHHSLESLMLSWIHFDVIGLLLGMMIFAALLEISGFFEYVAVRAAKMSGGDPWKLVVYLGTFTTLISLVIDNVTAIIIIAPVTLRICQKLEINPIPPLLAEAILSDTGGGGIHGG
;
A
#
# COMPACT_ATOMS: atom_id res chain seq x y z
N MET A 1 -4.57 6.03 38.19
CA MET A 1 -3.92 4.80 37.69
C MET A 1 -3.88 4.95 36.18
N VAL A 2 -2.69 5.01 35.58
CA VAL A 2 -2.57 5.14 34.12
C VAL A 2 -2.96 3.80 33.50
N SER A 3 -3.95 3.79 32.59
CA SER A 3 -4.35 2.56 31.90
C SER A 3 -3.32 2.19 30.82
N VAL A 4 -3.21 0.91 30.51
CA VAL A 4 -2.29 0.39 29.48
C VAL A 4 -2.52 1.08 28.13
N GLU A 5 -3.78 1.27 27.76
CA GLU A 5 -4.17 1.95 26.51
C GLU A 5 -3.60 3.37 26.43
N GLN A 6 -3.60 4.11 27.54
CA GLN A 6 -3.02 5.45 27.60
C GLN A 6 -1.50 5.43 27.44
N VAL A 7 -0.82 4.40 27.94
CA VAL A 7 0.63 4.22 27.78
C VAL A 7 0.97 3.94 26.31
N VAL A 8 0.24 3.02 25.67
CA VAL A 8 0.43 2.66 24.25
C VAL A 8 0.20 3.87 23.35
N LEU A 9 -0.90 4.61 23.59
CA LEU A 9 -1.22 5.84 22.87
C LEU A 9 -0.12 6.91 23.05
N ALA A 10 0.39 7.09 24.26
CA ALA A 10 1.46 8.04 24.53
C ALA A 10 2.75 7.70 23.76
N VAL A 11 3.14 6.42 23.74
CA VAL A 11 4.32 5.96 22.99
C VAL A 11 4.13 6.16 21.49
N PHE A 12 2.94 5.88 20.97
CA PHE A 12 2.60 6.11 19.56
C PHE A 12 2.73 7.60 19.20
N VAL A 13 2.11 8.49 19.98
CA VAL A 13 2.14 9.94 19.73
C VAL A 13 3.56 10.49 19.83
N VAL A 14 4.34 10.07 20.84
CA VAL A 14 5.74 10.49 20.98
C VAL A 14 6.58 10.04 19.79
N SER A 15 6.44 8.78 19.37
CA SER A 15 7.16 8.24 18.21
C SER A 15 6.78 8.98 16.94
N PHE A 16 5.49 9.26 16.74
CA PHE A 16 5.00 10.02 15.59
C PHE A 16 5.54 11.45 15.55
N VAL A 17 5.53 12.15 16.68
CA VAL A 17 6.11 13.50 16.78
C VAL A 17 7.61 13.47 16.51
N LEU A 18 8.35 12.47 16.98
CA LEU A 18 9.79 12.32 16.70
C LEU A 18 10.07 12.09 15.22
N ILE A 19 9.21 11.33 14.52
CA ILE A 19 9.31 11.12 13.07
C ILE A 19 9.06 12.45 12.33
N LEU A 20 8.04 13.22 12.74
CA LEU A 20 7.70 14.50 12.12
C LEU A 20 8.65 15.64 12.46
N SER A 21 9.31 15.58 13.62
CA SER A 21 10.19 16.66 14.10
C SER A 21 11.46 16.81 13.27
N GLU A 22 11.77 15.87 12.36
CA GLU A 22 12.97 15.78 11.52
C GLU A 22 14.33 15.89 12.26
N TYR A 23 14.28 15.98 13.59
CA TYR A 23 15.44 16.16 14.48
C TYR A 23 16.21 14.85 14.67
N LEU A 24 15.57 13.73 14.39
CA LEU A 24 16.16 12.38 14.37
C LEU A 24 15.89 11.74 13.01
N HIS A 25 16.78 10.85 12.59
CA HIS A 25 16.57 10.08 11.38
C HIS A 25 15.30 9.21 11.53
N ARG A 26 14.41 9.25 10.54
CA ARG A 26 13.08 8.60 10.58
C ARG A 26 13.13 7.13 10.99
N THR A 27 14.16 6.41 10.56
CA THR A 27 14.37 5.01 10.98
C THR A 27 14.71 4.87 12.46
N ILE A 28 15.59 5.72 13.01
CA ILE A 28 15.99 5.65 14.43
C ILE A 28 14.78 5.91 15.33
N ALA A 29 13.96 6.91 14.97
CA ALA A 29 12.73 7.21 15.69
C ALA A 29 11.73 6.02 15.66
N ALA A 30 11.57 5.38 14.50
CA ALA A 30 10.72 4.20 14.37
C ALA A 30 11.23 3.00 15.20
N TRP A 31 12.53 2.70 15.11
CA TRP A 31 13.15 1.62 15.89
C TRP A 31 13.01 1.85 17.40
N PHE A 32 13.18 3.09 17.87
CA PHE A 32 12.96 3.44 19.26
C PHE A 32 11.51 3.20 19.71
N GLY A 33 10.53 3.63 18.92
CA GLY A 33 9.11 3.41 19.20
C GLY A 33 8.75 1.92 19.31
N VAL A 34 9.26 1.09 18.41
CA VAL A 34 9.05 -0.37 18.41
C VAL A 34 9.68 -1.02 19.65
N VAL A 35 10.92 -0.66 19.99
CA VAL A 35 11.61 -1.21 21.17
C VAL A 35 10.89 -0.80 22.46
N CYS A 36 10.44 0.45 22.57
CA CYS A 36 9.65 0.91 23.72
C CYS A 36 8.30 0.18 23.81
N MET A 37 7.58 -0.01 22.69
CA MET A 37 6.33 -0.76 22.68
C MET A 37 6.53 -2.22 23.09
N LEU A 38 7.57 -2.88 22.59
CA LEU A 38 7.87 -4.27 22.97
C LEU A 38 8.22 -4.38 24.45
N PHE A 39 9.06 -3.49 24.98
CA PHE A 39 9.45 -3.50 26.38
C PHE A 39 8.24 -3.25 27.31
N LEU A 40 7.39 -2.29 26.96
CA LEU A 40 6.18 -2.00 27.73
C LEU A 40 5.18 -3.15 27.63
N GLY A 41 4.93 -3.69 26.44
CA GLY A 41 4.02 -4.82 26.23
C GLY A 41 4.45 -6.09 26.98
N LEU A 42 5.77 -6.33 27.09
CA LEU A 42 6.35 -7.39 27.92
C LEU A 42 6.18 -7.10 29.42
N SER A 43 6.42 -5.86 29.85
CA SER A 43 6.30 -5.47 31.26
C SER A 43 4.84 -5.43 31.76
N THR A 44 3.88 -5.16 30.88
CA THR A 44 2.45 -5.09 31.23
C THR A 44 1.70 -6.40 30.97
N GLY A 45 2.35 -7.42 30.40
CA GLY A 45 1.75 -8.72 30.10
C GLY A 45 0.61 -8.66 29.08
N VAL A 46 0.63 -7.65 28.20
CA VAL A 46 -0.47 -7.34 27.26
C VAL A 46 -0.48 -8.27 26.05
N PHE A 47 0.65 -8.92 25.77
CA PHE A 47 0.72 -9.94 24.74
C PHE A 47 0.05 -11.21 25.24
N GLU A 48 -1.27 -11.29 25.05
CA GLU A 48 -2.01 -12.53 25.21
C GLU A 48 -1.45 -13.54 24.22
N LEU A 49 -0.92 -14.66 24.74
CA LEU A 49 -0.40 -15.74 23.91
C LEU A 49 -1.51 -16.49 23.17
N CYS A 50 -2.78 -16.11 23.33
CA CYS A 50 -3.90 -16.73 22.66
C CYS A 50 -4.57 -15.71 21.75
N GLU A 51 -4.70 -16.07 20.46
CA GLU A 51 -5.37 -15.24 19.46
C GLU A 51 -6.62 -15.97 18.96
N THR A 52 -7.70 -15.22 18.73
CA THR A 52 -8.93 -15.75 18.12
C THR A 52 -8.77 -15.76 16.61
N VAL A 53 -8.88 -16.93 15.99
CA VAL A 53 -8.64 -17.13 14.55
C VAL A 53 -9.86 -17.76 13.88
N ALA A 54 -10.07 -17.41 12.62
CA ALA A 54 -11.09 -18.04 11.79
C ALA A 54 -10.56 -19.37 11.23
N LEU A 55 -11.24 -20.46 11.56
CA LEU A 55 -10.96 -21.83 11.14
C LEU A 55 -11.95 -22.28 10.07
N GLY A 56 -11.46 -23.06 9.11
CA GLY A 56 -12.28 -23.72 8.10
C GLY A 56 -13.11 -24.89 8.67
N PRO A 57 -13.99 -25.50 7.85
CA PRO A 57 -14.83 -26.62 8.25
C PRO A 57 -14.03 -27.91 8.59
N ASP A 58 -12.77 -27.97 8.17
CA ASP A 58 -11.76 -28.99 8.43
C ASP A 58 -10.87 -28.68 9.66
N GLY A 59 -11.04 -27.52 10.29
CA GLY A 59 -10.22 -27.08 11.42
C GLY A 59 -8.85 -26.54 11.01
N GLU A 60 -8.64 -26.28 9.72
CA GLU A 60 -7.42 -25.65 9.22
C GLU A 60 -7.54 -24.11 9.19
N TYR A 61 -6.39 -23.42 9.21
CA TYR A 61 -6.33 -21.97 9.16
C TYR A 61 -6.81 -21.47 7.79
N THR A 62 -7.87 -20.68 7.77
CA THR A 62 -8.34 -20.05 6.52
C THR A 62 -7.72 -18.67 6.34
N SER A 63 -7.20 -18.38 5.15
CA SER A 63 -6.71 -17.05 4.80
C SER A 63 -7.87 -16.04 4.70
N SER A 64 -7.73 -14.89 5.36
CA SER A 64 -8.78 -13.87 5.47
C SER A 64 -9.17 -13.25 4.11
N ILE A 65 -8.23 -13.21 3.16
CA ILE A 65 -8.44 -12.63 1.82
C ILE A 65 -9.37 -13.50 0.96
N PHE A 66 -9.19 -14.82 0.96
CA PHE A 66 -10.02 -15.72 0.16
C PHE A 66 -11.47 -15.74 0.64
N HIS A 67 -11.68 -15.65 1.95
CA HIS A 67 -13.01 -15.48 2.53
C HIS A 67 -13.65 -14.14 2.11
N HIS A 68 -12.90 -13.03 2.14
CA HIS A 68 -13.40 -11.72 1.69
C HIS A 68 -13.72 -11.64 0.19
N LEU A 69 -13.05 -12.44 -0.64
CA LEU A 69 -13.33 -12.59 -2.06
C LEU A 69 -14.51 -13.54 -2.36
N GLY A 70 -15.18 -14.05 -1.32
CA GLY A 70 -16.34 -14.94 -1.44
C GLY A 70 -16.00 -16.35 -1.91
N PHE A 71 -14.72 -16.75 -1.81
CA PHE A 71 -14.26 -18.06 -2.26
C PHE A 71 -14.51 -19.18 -1.25
N ASP A 72 -14.76 -18.85 0.02
CA ASP A 72 -15.15 -19.82 1.05
C ASP A 72 -16.08 -19.16 2.08
N SER A 73 -17.18 -19.83 2.46
CA SER A 73 -18.28 -19.22 3.25
C SER A 73 -18.60 -19.95 4.56
N THR A 74 -17.71 -20.84 5.02
CA THR A 74 -17.91 -21.62 6.25
C THR A 74 -16.73 -21.47 7.19
N ALA A 75 -16.60 -20.31 7.82
CA ALA A 75 -15.62 -20.07 8.88
C ALA A 75 -16.25 -20.27 10.28
N THR A 76 -15.57 -21.02 11.15
CA THR A 76 -15.86 -21.15 12.58
C THR A 76 -14.74 -20.48 13.37
N TYR A 77 -15.04 -19.76 14.45
CA TYR A 77 -14.00 -19.11 15.27
C TYR A 77 -13.44 -20.09 16.31
N GLY A 78 -12.11 -20.17 16.42
CA GLY A 78 -11.40 -20.96 17.42
C GLY A 78 -10.27 -20.16 18.08
N GLU A 79 -9.80 -20.60 19.24
CA GLU A 79 -8.69 -19.98 19.97
C GLU A 79 -7.42 -20.82 19.80
N ILE A 80 -6.31 -20.15 19.47
CA ILE A 80 -5.01 -20.79 19.32
C ILE A 80 -4.04 -20.13 20.27
N CYS A 81 -3.59 -20.91 21.25
CA CYS A 81 -2.62 -20.47 22.23
C CYS A 81 -1.21 -20.85 21.78
N HIS A 82 -0.41 -19.84 21.48
CA HIS A 82 1.00 -19.93 21.16
C HIS A 82 1.83 -20.20 22.41
N HIS A 83 2.85 -21.05 22.29
CA HIS A 83 3.69 -21.45 23.42
C HIS A 83 4.94 -20.56 23.56
N SER A 84 5.26 -19.78 22.52
CA SER A 84 6.40 -18.85 22.46
C SER A 84 6.03 -17.55 21.74
N LEU A 85 6.68 -16.46 22.15
CA LEU A 85 6.49 -15.11 21.58
C LEU A 85 6.85 -15.08 20.08
N GLU A 86 7.81 -15.90 19.66
CA GLU A 86 8.21 -16.04 18.26
C GLU A 86 7.04 -16.53 17.39
N SER A 87 6.32 -17.55 17.86
CA SER A 87 5.18 -18.10 17.11
C SER A 87 4.00 -17.14 17.04
N LEU A 88 3.79 -16.32 18.08
CA LEU A 88 2.78 -15.25 18.08
C LEU A 88 3.14 -14.15 17.07
N MET A 89 4.41 -13.72 17.03
CA MET A 89 4.87 -12.72 16.06
C MET A 89 4.73 -13.20 14.61
N LEU A 90 4.96 -14.50 14.36
CA LEU A 90 4.76 -15.09 13.04
C LEU A 90 3.28 -15.15 12.63
N SER A 91 2.35 -15.29 13.60
CA SER A 91 0.90 -15.24 13.34
C SER A 91 0.47 -13.88 12.78
N TRP A 92 1.06 -12.78 13.28
CA TRP A 92 0.74 -11.42 12.82
C TRP A 92 1.25 -11.10 11.41
N ILE A 93 2.10 -11.95 10.83
CA ILE A 93 2.60 -11.77 9.47
C ILE A 93 1.63 -12.42 8.48
N HIS A 94 0.92 -11.59 7.73
CA HIS A 94 0.04 -12.05 6.65
C HIS A 94 0.84 -12.33 5.37
N PHE A 95 1.27 -13.59 5.21
CA PHE A 95 2.00 -14.04 4.01
C PHE A 95 1.19 -13.89 2.72
N ASP A 96 -0.15 -13.98 2.78
CA ASP A 96 -1.02 -13.76 1.61
C ASP A 96 -0.90 -12.33 1.07
N VAL A 97 -0.87 -11.33 1.96
CA VAL A 97 -0.70 -9.91 1.59
C VAL A 97 0.67 -9.70 0.99
N ILE A 98 1.72 -10.24 1.61
CA ILE A 98 3.09 -10.14 1.10
C ILE A 98 3.19 -10.78 -0.28
N GLY A 99 2.63 -11.98 -0.47
CA GLY A 99 2.60 -12.68 -1.75
C GLY A 99 1.82 -11.90 -2.82
N LEU A 100 0.68 -11.32 -2.46
CA LEU A 100 -0.14 -10.50 -3.34
C LEU A 100 0.59 -9.21 -3.76
N LEU A 101 1.18 -8.47 -2.82
CA LEU A 101 1.98 -7.27 -3.10
C LEU A 101 3.18 -7.62 -3.99
N LEU A 102 3.92 -8.67 -3.67
CA LEU A 102 5.06 -9.14 -4.46
C LEU A 102 4.63 -9.54 -5.87
N GLY A 103 3.52 -10.26 -6.01
CA GLY A 103 2.96 -10.67 -7.30
C GLY A 103 2.57 -9.47 -8.17
N MET A 104 1.91 -8.46 -7.59
CA MET A 104 1.56 -7.22 -8.29
C MET A 104 2.80 -6.44 -8.74
N MET A 105 3.84 -6.37 -7.89
CA MET A 105 5.11 -5.71 -8.24
C MET A 105 5.81 -6.41 -9.40
N ILE A 106 5.88 -7.74 -9.39
CA ILE A 106 6.47 -8.52 -10.50
C ILE A 106 5.65 -8.34 -11.78
N PHE A 107 4.33 -8.43 -11.70
CA PHE A 107 3.45 -8.24 -12.86
C PHE A 107 3.64 -6.85 -13.48
N ALA A 108 3.68 -5.81 -12.66
CA ALA A 108 3.91 -4.45 -13.12
C ALA A 108 5.30 -4.27 -13.76
N ALA A 109 6.36 -4.84 -13.16
CA ALA A 109 7.70 -4.83 -13.75
C ALA A 109 7.74 -5.56 -15.10
N LEU A 110 7.01 -6.66 -15.27
CA LEU A 110 6.89 -7.36 -16.56
C LEU A 110 6.18 -6.51 -17.61
N LEU A 111 5.11 -5.79 -17.24
CA LEU A 111 4.43 -4.87 -18.14
C LEU A 111 5.34 -3.71 -18.56
N GLU A 112 6.18 -3.19 -17.65
CA GLU A 112 7.19 -2.17 -17.96
C GLU A 112 8.21 -2.69 -18.97
N ILE A 113 8.83 -3.85 -18.69
CA ILE A 113 9.82 -4.46 -19.59
C ILE A 113 9.22 -4.79 -20.97
N SER A 114 7.92 -5.11 -21.04
CA SER A 114 7.23 -5.40 -22.30
C SER A 114 7.05 -4.18 -23.21
N GLY A 115 7.28 -2.96 -22.73
CA GLY A 115 7.07 -1.73 -23.49
C GLY A 115 5.59 -1.34 -23.66
N PHE A 116 4.69 -1.98 -22.90
CA PHE A 116 3.25 -1.75 -22.97
C PHE A 116 2.90 -0.29 -22.63
N PHE A 117 3.55 0.28 -21.62
CA PHE A 117 3.27 1.65 -21.18
C PHE A 117 3.76 2.69 -22.17
N GLU A 118 4.95 2.52 -22.80
CA GLU A 118 5.37 3.42 -23.88
C GLU A 118 4.41 3.35 -25.07
N TYR A 119 3.91 2.16 -25.40
CA TYR A 119 2.94 2.00 -26.48
C TYR A 119 1.66 2.81 -26.21
N VAL A 120 1.09 2.70 -25.01
CA VAL A 120 -0.13 3.42 -24.67
C VAL A 120 0.11 4.92 -24.57
N ALA A 121 1.24 5.35 -24.01
CA ALA A 121 1.64 6.75 -23.98
C ALA A 121 1.74 7.35 -25.39
N VAL A 122 2.38 6.67 -26.33
CA VAL A 122 2.45 7.11 -27.74
C VAL A 122 1.06 7.16 -28.37
N ARG A 123 0.18 6.21 -28.01
CA ARG A 123 -1.21 6.19 -28.49
C ARG A 123 -2.01 7.38 -27.96
N ALA A 124 -1.91 7.67 -26.66
CA ALA A 124 -2.55 8.81 -26.00
C ALA A 124 -2.03 10.14 -26.57
N ALA A 125 -0.72 10.26 -26.81
CA ALA A 125 -0.12 11.41 -27.45
C ALA A 125 -0.68 11.64 -28.87
N LYS A 126 -0.79 10.59 -29.68
CA LYS A 126 -1.41 10.69 -31.01
C LYS A 126 -2.89 11.08 -30.94
N MET A 127 -3.64 10.56 -29.98
CA MET A 127 -5.07 10.89 -29.80
C MET A 127 -5.28 12.32 -29.29
N SER A 128 -4.35 12.85 -28.49
CA SER A 128 -4.42 14.22 -27.99
C SER A 128 -4.30 15.29 -29.08
N GLY A 129 -3.77 14.92 -30.26
CA GLY A 129 -3.58 15.86 -31.37
C GLY A 129 -2.58 16.98 -31.07
N GLY A 130 -1.71 16.81 -30.06
CA GLY A 130 -0.76 17.82 -29.61
C GLY A 130 -1.30 18.79 -28.57
N ASP A 131 -2.57 18.66 -28.15
CA ASP A 131 -3.15 19.48 -27.10
C ASP A 131 -2.73 18.96 -25.70
N PRO A 132 -2.03 19.77 -24.88
CA PRO A 132 -1.53 19.36 -23.56
C PRO A 132 -2.65 18.96 -22.59
N TRP A 133 -3.82 19.59 -22.67
CA TRP A 133 -4.92 19.33 -21.75
C TRP A 133 -5.58 17.99 -22.06
N LYS A 134 -5.83 17.70 -23.35
CA LYS A 134 -6.35 16.41 -23.79
C LYS A 134 -5.39 15.27 -23.50
N LEU A 135 -4.09 15.53 -23.62
CA LEU A 135 -3.04 14.57 -23.29
C LEU A 135 -3.10 14.16 -21.82
N VAL A 136 -3.16 15.13 -20.91
CA VAL A 136 -3.26 14.88 -19.46
C VAL A 136 -4.52 14.10 -19.13
N VAL A 137 -5.65 14.39 -19.79
CA VAL A 137 -6.89 13.62 -19.60
C VAL A 137 -6.74 12.17 -20.09
N TYR A 138 -6.13 11.93 -21.25
CA TYR A 138 -5.93 10.57 -21.77
C TYR A 138 -4.92 9.78 -20.95
N LEU A 139 -3.80 10.39 -20.55
CA LEU A 139 -2.83 9.72 -19.68
C LEU A 139 -3.44 9.49 -18.29
N GLY A 140 -4.08 10.49 -17.70
CA GLY A 140 -4.70 10.40 -16.39
C GLY A 140 -5.78 9.34 -16.29
N THR A 141 -6.65 9.22 -17.30
CA THR A 141 -7.67 8.16 -17.35
C THR A 141 -7.04 6.77 -17.50
N PHE A 142 -5.99 6.62 -18.29
CA PHE A 142 -5.24 5.37 -18.42
C PHE A 142 -4.53 4.98 -17.11
N THR A 143 -3.80 5.92 -16.50
CA THR A 143 -3.13 5.74 -15.21
C THR A 143 -4.12 5.34 -14.13
N THR A 144 -5.29 5.96 -14.11
CA THR A 144 -6.37 5.64 -13.18
C THR A 144 -6.85 4.19 -13.32
N LEU A 145 -7.12 3.74 -14.56
CA LEU A 145 -7.56 2.37 -14.81
C LEU A 145 -6.51 1.33 -14.41
N ILE A 146 -5.24 1.66 -14.60
CA ILE A 146 -4.14 0.78 -14.21
C ILE A 146 -3.92 0.78 -12.70
N SER A 147 -4.04 1.91 -12.01
CA SER A 147 -3.90 2.00 -10.55
C SER A 147 -4.98 1.23 -9.78
N LEU A 148 -6.08 0.83 -10.45
CA LEU A 148 -7.08 -0.08 -9.88
C LEU A 148 -6.63 -1.55 -9.91
N VAL A 149 -5.68 -1.88 -10.77
CA VAL A 149 -5.17 -3.25 -10.98
C VAL A 149 -3.75 -3.42 -10.43
N ILE A 150 -2.97 -2.34 -10.42
CA ILE A 150 -1.58 -2.27 -9.96
C ILE A 150 -1.51 -1.38 -8.72
N ASP A 151 -0.59 -1.68 -7.81
CA ASP A 151 -0.31 -0.86 -6.63
C ASP A 151 0.07 0.59 -6.99
N ASN A 152 -0.45 1.56 -6.23
CA ASN A 152 -0.33 2.99 -6.53
C ASN A 152 1.13 3.47 -6.63
N VAL A 153 2.03 2.96 -5.77
CA VAL A 153 3.46 3.32 -5.81
C VAL A 153 4.11 2.81 -7.09
N THR A 154 3.69 1.65 -7.57
CA THR A 154 4.26 1.04 -8.77
C THR A 154 3.74 1.71 -10.03
N ALA A 155 2.45 2.07 -10.05
CA ALA A 155 1.85 2.79 -11.16
C ALA A 155 2.59 4.12 -11.42
N ILE A 156 2.89 4.89 -10.36
CA ILE A 156 3.62 6.15 -10.50
C ILE A 156 5.08 5.95 -10.93
N ILE A 157 5.77 4.92 -10.41
CA ILE A 157 7.16 4.61 -10.79
C ILE A 157 7.27 4.30 -12.29
N ILE A 158 6.29 3.60 -12.85
CA ILE A 158 6.27 3.23 -14.27
C ILE A 158 5.83 4.38 -15.17
N ILE A 159 4.77 5.11 -14.81
CA ILE A 159 4.22 6.15 -15.69
C ILE A 159 5.08 7.42 -15.70
N ALA A 160 5.71 7.79 -14.58
CA ALA A 160 6.49 9.01 -14.46
C ALA A 160 7.62 9.18 -15.51
N PRO A 161 8.50 8.18 -15.77
CA PRO A 161 9.51 8.30 -16.82
C PRO A 161 8.88 8.40 -18.21
N VAL A 162 7.75 7.73 -18.44
CA VAL A 162 7.03 7.79 -19.72
C VAL A 162 6.42 9.18 -19.95
N THR A 163 5.76 9.75 -18.94
CA THR A 163 5.22 11.11 -18.95
C THR A 163 6.31 12.14 -19.18
N LEU A 164 7.46 12.01 -18.52
CA LEU A 164 8.62 12.89 -18.73
C LEU A 164 9.08 12.88 -20.20
N ARG A 165 9.18 11.70 -20.83
CA ARG A 165 9.58 11.57 -22.24
C ARG A 165 8.58 12.22 -23.19
N ILE A 166 7.28 12.09 -22.92
CA ILE A 166 6.23 12.74 -23.71
C ILE A 166 6.32 14.26 -23.54
N CYS A 167 6.42 14.73 -22.29
CA CYS A 167 6.48 16.16 -22.00
C CYS A 167 7.66 16.83 -22.69
N GLN A 168 8.82 16.16 -22.72
CA GLN A 168 10.00 16.60 -23.45
C GLN A 168 9.76 16.67 -24.97
N LYS A 169 9.00 15.74 -25.55
CA LYS A 169 8.69 15.73 -26.99
C LYS A 169 7.65 16.77 -27.40
N LEU A 170 6.73 17.12 -26.51
CA LEU A 170 5.70 18.13 -26.73
C LEU A 170 6.09 19.52 -26.22
N GLU A 171 7.31 19.70 -25.70
CA GLU A 171 7.81 20.94 -25.09
C GLU A 171 6.87 21.51 -23.99
N ILE A 172 6.19 20.63 -23.26
CA ILE A 172 5.30 20.99 -22.15
C ILE A 172 6.02 20.83 -20.81
N ASN A 173 5.62 21.65 -19.82
CA ASN A 173 6.15 21.52 -18.46
C ASN A 173 5.67 20.18 -17.84
N PRO A 174 6.58 19.29 -17.39
CA PRO A 174 6.20 17.99 -16.82
C PRO A 174 5.65 18.06 -15.40
N ILE A 175 5.82 19.18 -14.68
CA ILE A 175 5.41 19.30 -13.28
C ILE A 175 3.89 19.11 -13.10
N PRO A 176 3.00 19.82 -13.84
CA PRO A 176 1.56 19.64 -13.66
C PRO A 176 1.05 18.23 -14.04
N PRO A 177 1.47 17.61 -15.17
CA PRO A 177 1.08 16.22 -15.49
C PRO A 177 1.53 15.21 -14.44
N LEU A 178 2.77 15.28 -13.95
CA LEU A 178 3.26 14.36 -12.93
C LEU A 178 2.53 14.52 -11.58
N LEU A 179 2.21 15.76 -11.20
CA LEU A 179 1.42 16.02 -9.99
C LEU A 179 -0.01 15.49 -10.15
N ALA A 180 -0.62 15.71 -11.32
CA ALA A 180 -1.95 15.18 -11.63
C ALA A 180 -1.96 13.65 -11.62
N GLU A 181 -0.94 13.00 -12.18
CA GLU A 181 -0.77 11.54 -12.16
C GLU A 181 -0.56 10.99 -10.76
N ALA A 182 0.23 11.66 -9.92
CA ALA A 182 0.43 11.25 -8.53
C ALA A 182 -0.87 11.32 -7.73
N ILE A 183 -1.63 12.41 -7.89
CA ILE A 183 -2.94 12.56 -7.23
C ILE A 183 -3.96 11.55 -7.79
N LEU A 184 -3.99 11.33 -9.11
CA LEU A 184 -4.90 10.38 -9.76
C LEU A 184 -4.56 8.93 -9.46
N SER A 185 -3.28 8.58 -9.25
CA SER A 185 -2.90 7.22 -8.83
C SER A 185 -3.36 6.95 -7.40
N ASP A 186 -3.28 7.94 -6.51
CA ASP A 186 -3.76 7.79 -5.14
C ASP A 186 -5.29 7.91 -5.02
N THR A 187 -5.93 8.73 -5.87
CA THR A 187 -7.35 9.10 -5.80
C THR A 187 -8.20 8.47 -6.92
N GLY A 188 -7.67 7.55 -7.72
CA GLY A 188 -8.21 7.12 -9.02
C GLY A 188 -9.69 6.71 -9.10
N GLY A 189 -10.40 6.51 -7.99
CA GLY A 189 -11.85 6.33 -7.99
C GLY A 189 -12.72 7.60 -7.83
N GLY A 190 -12.21 8.68 -7.24
CA GLY A 190 -13.05 9.72 -6.64
C GLY A 190 -13.18 11.05 -7.41
N GLY A 191 -12.33 11.29 -8.41
CA GLY A 191 -12.09 12.64 -8.95
C GLY A 191 -12.80 13.03 -10.25
N ILE A 192 -13.68 12.21 -10.81
CA ILE A 192 -14.39 12.55 -12.05
C ILE A 192 -15.64 13.44 -11.86
N HIS A 193 -15.96 13.85 -10.63
CA HIS A 193 -17.01 14.85 -10.39
C HIS A 193 -16.40 16.26 -10.34
N GLY A 194 -16.13 16.80 -11.53
CA GLY A 194 -16.06 18.24 -11.75
C GLY A 194 -17.47 18.81 -11.89
N GLY A 195 -17.79 19.77 -11.03
CA GLY A 195 -18.93 20.68 -11.12
C GLY A 195 -18.55 22.00 -10.49
#